data_AF-A0A9P4HQD2-F1
#
_entry.id   AF-A0A9P4HQD2-F1
#
_cell.length_a   1.000
_cell.length_b   1.000
_cell.length_c   1.000
_cell.angle_alpha   90.00
_cell.angle_beta   90.00
_cell.angle_gamma   90.00
#
_symmetry.space_group_name_H-M   'P 1'
#
loop_
_entity.id
_entity.type
_entity.pdbx_description
1 polymer ?
#
loop_
_entity_poly.entity_id
_entity_poly.type
_entity_poly.pdbx_seq_one_letter_code
_entity_poly.pdbx_strand_id
1 'polypeptide(L)'
;MTEPRMRMRHKGQQFDSRDLEAYLVAFGDSRAPLPETIRVLDEIITDFIIETCHEAALCASYSRRAKIKVDDFKFILRKDPVKLGRVTELLGKERELRESRKVFEVEDAGVGKEEGKEGKKRKKEGEGEREGKKVRKDK
;
A
#
# COMPACT_ATOMS: atom_id res chain seq x y z
N MET A 1 0.34 18.54 -27.61
CA MET A 1 1.00 17.52 -26.77
C MET A 1 1.72 18.26 -25.66
N THR A 2 1.40 17.97 -24.39
CA THR A 2 2.13 18.57 -23.27
C THR A 2 3.42 17.77 -23.10
N GLU A 3 4.57 18.38 -23.41
CA GLU A 3 5.86 17.72 -23.23
C GLU A 3 6.04 17.30 -21.77
N PRO A 4 6.55 16.08 -21.50
CA PRO A 4 6.86 15.66 -20.15
C PRO A 4 7.96 16.58 -19.60
N ARG A 5 7.59 17.48 -18.68
CA ARG A 5 8.55 18.36 -18.02
C ARG A 5 9.53 17.50 -17.23
N MET A 6 10.81 17.57 -17.60
CA MET A 6 11.89 16.94 -16.84
C MET A 6 11.90 17.53 -15.43
N ARG A 7 11.51 16.74 -14.43
CA ARG A 7 11.65 17.13 -13.02
C ARG A 7 13.14 17.16 -12.69
N MET A 8 13.55 18.19 -11.97
CA MET A 8 14.94 18.37 -11.55
C MET A 8 15.35 17.16 -10.71
N ARG A 9 16.36 16.41 -11.17
CA ARG A 9 16.85 15.22 -10.46
C ARG A 9 17.46 15.65 -9.13
N HIS A 10 17.17 14.92 -8.07
CA HIS A 10 17.95 15.05 -6.83
C HIS A 10 19.39 14.62 -7.17
N LYS A 11 20.37 15.49 -6.92
CA LYS A 11 21.78 15.16 -7.15
C LYS A 11 22.27 14.31 -5.99
N GLY A 12 22.93 13.19 -6.28
CA GLY A 12 23.45 12.26 -5.28
C GLY A 12 22.62 10.99 -5.18
N GLN A 13 22.76 10.31 -4.07
CA GLN A 13 22.18 8.99 -3.84
C GLN A 13 20.64 9.02 -3.85
N GLN A 14 20.02 8.08 -4.56
CA GLN A 14 18.55 7.99 -4.69
C GLN A 14 17.93 7.05 -3.66
N PHE A 15 18.57 5.92 -3.38
CA PHE A 15 18.10 4.90 -2.42
C PHE A 15 18.94 4.87 -1.14
N ASP A 16 18.35 4.48 -0.01
CA ASP A 16 19.09 4.30 1.25
C ASP A 16 20.18 3.22 1.07
N SER A 17 21.42 3.53 1.47
CA SER A 17 22.54 2.59 1.41
C SER A 17 22.24 1.27 2.12
N ARG A 18 21.50 1.31 3.23
CA ARG A 18 21.17 0.10 4.01
C ARG A 18 20.32 -0.88 3.21
N ASP A 19 19.39 -0.37 2.42
CA ASP A 19 18.54 -1.20 1.57
C ASP A 19 19.36 -1.81 0.42
N LEU A 20 20.25 -1.01 -0.17
CA LEU A 20 21.16 -1.46 -1.23
C LEU A 20 22.16 -2.53 -0.73
N GLU A 21 22.72 -2.35 0.46
CA GLU A 21 23.57 -3.34 1.13
C GLU A 21 22.80 -4.63 1.40
N ALA A 22 21.56 -4.54 1.89
CA ALA A 22 20.72 -5.71 2.13
C ALA A 22 20.44 -6.49 0.85
N TYR A 23 20.21 -5.80 -0.28
CA TYR A 23 20.07 -6.46 -1.58
C TYR A 23 21.35 -7.19 -1.98
N LEU A 24 22.51 -6.52 -1.91
CA LEU A 24 23.80 -7.13 -2.27
C LEU A 24 24.04 -8.42 -1.46
N VAL A 25 23.85 -8.36 -0.14
CA VAL A 25 23.99 -9.53 0.74
C VAL A 25 22.97 -10.62 0.41
N ALA A 26 21.71 -10.26 0.14
CA ALA A 26 20.67 -11.23 -0.21
C ALA A 26 20.96 -11.96 -1.53
N PHE A 27 21.70 -11.34 -2.44
CA PHE A 27 22.15 -11.94 -3.71
C PHE A 27 23.56 -12.56 -3.64
N GLY A 28 24.16 -12.65 -2.45
CA GLY A 28 25.39 -13.41 -2.19
C GLY A 28 26.68 -12.60 -2.19
N ASP A 29 26.61 -11.27 -2.14
CA ASP A 29 27.78 -10.41 -1.96
C ASP A 29 28.32 -10.44 -0.50
N SER A 30 29.44 -9.74 -0.26
CA SER A 30 30.04 -9.55 1.06
C SER A 30 29.07 -8.89 2.06
N ARG A 31 29.21 -9.24 3.35
CA ARG A 31 28.48 -8.60 4.46
C ARG A 31 28.79 -7.12 4.64
N ALA A 32 29.93 -6.68 4.10
CA ALA A 32 30.32 -5.28 4.01
C ALA A 32 30.72 -5.00 2.56
N PRO A 33 29.76 -4.69 1.68
CA PRO A 33 30.05 -4.33 0.29
C PRO A 33 30.88 -3.05 0.23
N LEU A 34 31.64 -2.89 -0.85
CA LEU A 34 32.41 -1.66 -1.09
C LEU A 34 31.45 -0.47 -1.32
N PRO A 35 31.77 0.73 -0.80
CA PRO A 35 30.97 1.94 -1.05
C PRO A 35 30.77 2.22 -2.55
N GLU A 36 31.76 1.91 -3.37
CA GLU A 36 31.70 2.05 -4.82
C GLU A 36 30.66 1.11 -5.45
N THR A 37 30.55 -0.13 -4.96
CA THR A 37 29.55 -1.10 -5.42
C THR A 37 28.13 -0.60 -5.11
N ILE A 38 27.93 -0.08 -3.91
CA ILE A 38 26.64 0.49 -3.48
C ILE A 38 26.25 1.67 -4.38
N ARG A 39 27.21 2.57 -4.66
CA ARG A 39 26.98 3.73 -5.54
C ARG A 39 26.64 3.31 -6.97
N VAL A 40 27.36 2.33 -7.53
CA VAL A 40 27.09 1.83 -8.88
C VAL A 40 25.73 1.13 -8.93
N LEU A 41 25.35 0.38 -7.89
CA LEU A 41 24.04 -0.24 -7.81
C LEU A 41 22.91 0.80 -7.79
N ASP A 42 23.07 1.89 -7.03
CA ASP A 42 22.12 3.02 -6.99
C ASP A 42 21.91 3.63 -8.38
N GLU A 43 23.01 3.87 -9.13
CA GLU A 43 22.98 4.37 -10.50
C GLU A 43 22.26 3.40 -11.45
N ILE A 44 22.62 2.11 -11.43
CA ILE A 44 22.03 1.07 -12.29
C ILE A 44 20.52 0.93 -12.03
N ILE A 45 20.09 0.87 -10.76
CA ILE A 45 18.67 0.72 -10.41
C ILE A 45 17.89 1.96 -10.84
N THR A 46 18.46 3.15 -10.62
CA THR A 46 17.84 4.42 -10.99
C THR A 46 17.60 4.47 -12.50
N ASP A 47 18.61 4.16 -13.30
CA ASP A 47 18.50 4.16 -14.76
C ASP A 47 17.49 3.11 -15.24
N PHE A 48 17.53 1.89 -14.68
CA PHE A 48 16.56 0.84 -14.99
C PHE A 48 15.11 1.29 -14.76
N ILE A 49 14.82 1.94 -13.63
CA ILE A 49 13.47 2.43 -13.30
C ILE A 49 13.02 3.51 -14.28
N ILE A 50 13.92 4.46 -14.59
CA ILE A 50 13.62 5.58 -15.50
C ILE A 50 13.33 5.04 -16.91
N GLU A 51 14.20 4.18 -17.44
CA GLU A 51 14.03 3.58 -18.77
C GLU A 51 12.73 2.79 -18.86
N THR A 52 12.46 1.94 -17.87
CA THR A 52 11.22 1.16 -17.77
C THR A 52 9.97 2.07 -17.75
N CYS A 53 10.02 3.19 -17.02
CA CYS A 53 8.92 4.15 -16.97
C CYS A 53 8.73 4.90 -18.29
N HIS A 54 9.81 5.24 -19.00
CA HIS A 54 9.72 5.85 -20.32
C HIS A 54 9.11 4.88 -21.34
N GLU A 55 9.50 3.61 -21.35
CA GLU A 55 8.89 2.60 -22.22
C GLU A 55 7.40 2.41 -21.93
N ALA A 56 7.02 2.34 -20.64
CA ALA A 56 5.62 2.24 -20.23
C ALA A 56 4.82 3.50 -20.65
N ALA A 57 5.41 4.70 -20.52
CA ALA A 57 4.80 5.94 -20.97
C ALA A 57 4.59 5.98 -22.49
N LEU A 58 5.54 5.45 -23.27
CA LEU A 58 5.39 5.30 -24.72
C LEU A 58 4.25 4.35 -25.07
N CYS A 59 4.11 3.22 -24.36
CA CYS A 59 3.00 2.29 -24.55
C CYS A 59 1.63 2.94 -24.24
N ALA A 60 1.55 3.70 -23.15
CA ALA A 60 0.35 4.46 -22.80
C ALA A 60 0.02 5.52 -23.87
N SER A 61 1.03 6.23 -24.37
CA SER A 61 0.89 7.26 -25.41
C SER A 61 0.44 6.67 -26.74
N TYR A 62 0.93 5.49 -27.13
CA TYR A 62 0.47 4.75 -28.30
C TYR A 62 -1.03 4.41 -28.20
N SER A 63 -1.51 4.13 -26.99
CA SER A 63 -2.94 3.92 -26.67
C SER A 63 -3.72 5.24 -26.49
N ARG A 64 -3.15 6.39 -26.84
CA ARG A 64 -3.71 7.75 -26.66
C ARG A 64 -4.11 8.06 -25.21
N ARG A 65 -3.44 7.45 -24.23
CA ARG A 65 -3.62 7.74 -22.80
C ARG A 65 -2.47 8.58 -22.27
N ALA A 66 -2.81 9.61 -21.50
CA ALA A 66 -1.85 10.35 -20.69
C ALA A 66 -1.49 9.62 -19.38
N LYS A 67 -2.39 8.75 -18.88
CA LYS A 67 -2.18 7.99 -17.63
C LYS A 67 -1.61 6.61 -17.91
N ILE A 68 -0.49 6.31 -17.27
CA ILE A 68 0.16 5.00 -17.27
C ILE A 68 -0.65 4.04 -16.38
N LYS A 69 -0.80 2.79 -16.84
CA LYS A 69 -1.47 1.70 -16.13
C LYS A 69 -0.47 0.57 -15.87
N VAL A 70 -0.82 -0.32 -14.95
CA VAL A 70 -0.03 -1.53 -14.65
C VAL A 70 0.16 -2.41 -15.88
N ASP A 71 -0.85 -2.47 -16.76
CA ASP A 71 -0.75 -3.28 -17.99
C ASP A 71 0.27 -2.74 -18.99
N ASP A 72 0.60 -1.45 -18.95
CA ASP A 72 1.69 -0.88 -19.76
C ASP A 72 3.04 -1.48 -19.32
N PHE A 73 3.25 -1.66 -18.01
CA PHE A 73 4.45 -2.33 -17.46
C PHE A 73 4.48 -3.83 -17.79
N LYS A 74 3.33 -4.52 -17.75
CA LYS A 74 3.28 -5.93 -18.18
C LYS A 74 3.61 -6.06 -19.67
N PHE A 75 3.16 -5.13 -20.49
CA PHE A 75 3.41 -5.16 -21.92
C PHE A 75 4.89 -4.98 -22.27
N ILE A 76 5.60 -4.03 -21.63
CA ILE A 76 7.05 -3.86 -21.87
C ILE A 76 7.83 -5.11 -21.44
N LEU A 77 7.43 -5.75 -20.33
CA LEU A 77 8.07 -6.97 -19.80
C LEU A 77 7.71 -8.25 -20.57
N ARG A 78 6.87 -8.20 -21.61
CA ARG A 78 6.38 -9.40 -22.35
C ARG A 78 7.49 -10.29 -22.93
N LYS A 79 8.68 -9.73 -23.17
CA LYS A 79 9.84 -10.46 -23.71
C LYS A 79 10.70 -11.10 -22.62
N ASP A 80 10.48 -10.74 -21.36
CA ASP A 80 11.17 -11.31 -20.21
C ASP A 80 10.16 -12.10 -19.36
N PRO A 81 10.01 -13.42 -19.61
CA PRO A 81 9.01 -14.22 -18.93
C PRO A 81 9.26 -14.31 -17.42
N VAL A 82 10.51 -14.18 -16.97
CA VAL A 82 10.88 -14.27 -15.55
C VAL A 82 10.41 -13.01 -14.82
N LYS A 83 10.73 -11.83 -15.34
CA LYS A 83 10.28 -10.57 -14.75
C LYS A 83 8.76 -10.42 -14.82
N LEU A 84 8.14 -10.78 -15.95
CA LEU A 84 6.68 -10.73 -16.10
C LEU A 84 5.97 -11.68 -15.13
N GLY A 85 6.48 -12.91 -14.99
CA GLY A 85 5.97 -13.89 -14.03
C GLY A 85 6.00 -13.35 -12.60
N ARG A 86 7.16 -12.81 -12.19
CA ARG A 86 7.34 -12.22 -10.86
C ARG A 86 6.40 -11.04 -10.60
N VAL A 87 6.24 -10.13 -11.56
CA VAL A 87 5.30 -9.00 -11.42
C VAL A 87 3.86 -9.50 -11.27
N THR A 88 3.48 -10.50 -12.05
CA THR A 88 2.12 -11.08 -12.00
C THR A 88 1.85 -11.76 -10.65
N GLU A 89 2.81 -12.51 -10.14
CA GLU A 89 2.74 -13.15 -8.82
C GLU A 89 2.61 -12.12 -7.69
N LEU A 90 3.44 -11.07 -7.69
CA LEU A 90 3.41 -10.03 -6.66
C LEU A 90 2.07 -9.28 -6.63
N LEU A 91 1.51 -8.94 -7.79
CA LEU A 91 0.20 -8.30 -7.90
C LEU A 91 -0.94 -9.24 -7.43
N GLY A 92 -0.80 -10.55 -7.68
CA GLY A 92 -1.71 -11.57 -7.17
C GLY A 92 -1.70 -11.63 -5.65
N LYS A 93 -0.51 -11.72 -5.06
CA LYS A 93 -0.31 -11.74 -3.59
C LYS A 93 -0.84 -10.46 -2.93
N GLU A 94 -0.61 -9.29 -3.52
CA GLU A 94 -1.16 -8.03 -2.99
C GLU A 94 -2.69 -8.05 -2.96
N ARG A 95 -3.31 -8.59 -4.03
CA ARG A 95 -4.77 -8.74 -4.09
C ARG A 95 -5.28 -9.67 -3.00
N GLU A 96 -4.66 -10.84 -2.82
CA GLU A 96 -5.01 -11.82 -1.77
C GLU A 96 -4.89 -11.22 -0.37
N LEU A 97 -3.79 -10.49 -0.10
CA LEU A 97 -3.59 -9.80 1.18
C LEU A 97 -4.67 -8.74 1.42
N ARG A 98 -5.03 -7.97 0.38
CA ARG A 98 -6.07 -6.94 0.49
C ARG A 98 -7.45 -7.54 0.73
N GLU A 99 -7.77 -8.67 0.09
CA GLU A 99 -9.02 -9.40 0.33
C GLU A 99 -9.06 -9.98 1.75
N SER A 100 -7.96 -10.59 2.21
CA SER A 100 -7.83 -11.15 3.55
C SER A 100 -8.01 -10.08 4.65
N ARG A 101 -7.44 -8.89 4.46
CA ARG A 101 -7.62 -7.76 5.40
C ARG A 101 -9.07 -7.31 5.51
N LYS A 102 -9.82 -7.31 4.40
CA LYS A 102 -11.24 -6.94 4.39
C LYS A 102 -12.11 -7.94 5.15
N VAL A 103 -11.81 -9.24 5.03
CA VAL A 103 -12.54 -10.29 5.77
C VAL A 103 -12.39 -10.05 7.27
N PHE A 104 -11.18 -9.75 7.74
CA PHE A 104 -10.90 -9.48 9.15
C PHE A 104 -11.59 -8.19 9.66
N GLU A 105 -11.63 -7.12 8.87
CA GLU A 105 -12.36 -5.89 9.25
C GLU A 105 -13.88 -6.12 9.39
N VAL A 106 -14.46 -7.00 8.58
CA VAL A 106 -15.90 -7.34 8.66
C VAL A 106 -16.20 -8.19 9.90
N GLU A 107 -15.31 -9.10 10.29
CA GLU A 107 -15.45 -9.90 11.52
C GLU A 107 -15.36 -9.05 12.78
N ASP A 108 -14.40 -8.13 12.88
CA ASP A 108 -14.22 -7.27 14.06
C ASP A 108 -15.39 -6.26 14.25
N ALA A 109 -15.97 -5.79 13.13
CA ALA A 109 -17.18 -4.97 13.15
C ALA A 109 -18.46 -5.75 13.54
N GLY A 110 -18.43 -7.08 13.48
CA GLY A 110 -19.49 -7.99 13.90
C GLY A 110 -19.47 -8.27 15.41
N VAL A 111 -18.29 -8.36 16.01
CA VAL A 111 -18.13 -8.70 17.44
C VAL A 111 -18.40 -7.50 18.36
N GLY A 112 -18.13 -6.27 17.92
CA GLY A 112 -18.33 -5.06 18.74
C GLY A 112 -19.77 -4.52 18.88
N LYS A 113 -20.77 -5.15 18.24
CA LYS A 113 -22.16 -4.65 18.25
C LYS A 113 -23.15 -5.41 19.13
N GLU A 114 -22.79 -6.58 19.63
CA GLU A 114 -23.68 -7.35 20.50
C GLU A 114 -23.57 -6.96 21.98
N GLU A 115 -22.37 -6.65 22.50
CA GLU A 115 -22.20 -6.38 23.94
C GLU A 115 -22.69 -4.97 24.38
N GLY A 116 -22.80 -4.01 23.46
CA GLY A 116 -23.19 -2.62 23.78
C GLY A 116 -24.69 -2.35 23.86
N LYS A 117 -25.55 -3.29 23.41
CA LYS A 117 -27.02 -3.07 23.32
C LYS A 117 -27.80 -3.57 24.53
N GLU A 118 -27.34 -4.61 25.23
CA GLU A 118 -28.05 -5.11 26.43
C GLU A 118 -27.92 -4.18 27.64
N GLY A 119 -26.77 -3.53 27.83
CA GLY A 119 -26.54 -2.63 28.96
C GLY A 119 -27.39 -1.34 28.91
N LYS A 120 -27.74 -0.87 27.72
CA LYS A 120 -28.49 0.39 27.54
C LYS A 120 -30.01 0.21 27.65
N LYS A 121 -30.53 -0.99 27.40
CA LYS A 121 -31.96 -1.30 27.50
C LYS A 121 -32.39 -1.48 28.97
N ARG A 122 -31.57 -2.15 29.79
CA ARG A 122 -31.82 -2.32 31.25
C ARG A 122 -31.83 -1.00 32.03
N LYS A 123 -31.03 0.00 31.63
CA LYS A 123 -30.96 1.28 32.36
C LYS A 123 -32.18 2.18 32.09
N LYS A 124 -32.85 2.04 30.94
CA LYS A 124 -33.99 2.87 30.56
C LYS A 124 -35.32 2.41 31.17
N GLU A 125 -35.43 1.13 31.54
CA GLU A 125 -36.63 0.59 32.20
C GLU A 125 -36.66 0.87 33.72
N GLY A 126 -35.51 1.20 34.35
CA GLY A 126 -35.44 1.45 35.80
C GLY A 126 -35.71 2.89 36.25
N GLU A 127 -35.74 3.88 35.36
CA GLU A 127 -35.92 5.30 35.72
C GLU A 127 -37.35 5.83 35.50
N GLY A 128 -38.26 5.02 34.94
CA GLY A 128 -39.62 5.47 34.57
C GLY A 128 -40.69 5.43 35.67
N GLU A 129 -40.39 4.95 36.89
CA GLU A 129 -41.43 4.63 37.90
C GLU A 129 -41.29 5.39 39.23
N ARG A 130 -40.64 6.56 39.25
CA ARG A 130 -40.50 7.38 40.48
C ARG A 130 -41.14 8.77 40.43
N GLU A 131 -41.95 9.10 39.43
CA GLU A 131 -42.80 10.29 39.47
C GLU A 131 -44.27 9.91 39.71
N GLY A 132 -44.71 10.05 40.96
CA GLY A 132 -46.14 10.13 41.26
C GLY A 132 -46.60 9.43 42.53
N LYS A 133 -46.30 9.99 43.71
CA LYS A 133 -47.22 9.90 44.87
C LYS A 133 -47.02 11.08 45.83
N LYS A 134 -47.92 12.06 45.72
CA LYS A 134 -48.20 13.11 46.72
C LYS A 134 -48.55 12.46 48.06
N VAL A 135 -47.98 12.96 49.17
CA VAL A 135 -48.66 12.95 50.47
C VAL A 135 -48.46 14.31 51.15
N ARG A 136 -49.58 15.02 51.30
CA ARG A 136 -49.79 16.17 52.18
C ARG A 136 -49.68 15.71 53.64
N LYS A 137 -49.05 16.48 54.54
CA LYS A 137 -49.60 16.74 55.89
C LYS A 137 -48.82 17.83 56.66
N ASP A 138 -49.56 18.88 57.02
CA ASP A 138 -49.59 19.68 58.24
C ASP A 138 -48.44 19.56 59.26
N LYS A 139 -47.79 20.68 59.62
CA LYS A 139 -48.14 21.53 60.77
C LYS A 139 -47.13 22.68 60.91
#